data_AF-A0A7J6XFZ3-F1
#
_entry.id   AF-A0A7J6XFZ3-F1
#
_cell.length_a   1.000
_cell.length_b   1.000
_cell.length_c   1.000
_cell.angle_alpha   90.00
_cell.angle_beta   90.00
_cell.angle_gamma   90.00
#
_symmetry.space_group_name_H-M   'P 1'
#
loop_
_entity.id
_entity.type
_entity.pdbx_description
1 polymer ?
#
loop_
_entity_poly.entity_id
_entity_poly.type
_entity_poly.pdbx_seq_one_letter_code
_entity_poly.pdbx_strand_id
1 'polypeptide(L)'
;MASHLESRSVIRFRGPDTIKFLQGLLTNDVKRFTESLGDKKSYLPTPNTSTVSTPPLYAALLTPQGRFLYDLFLYRPSPPDEKLDRTGSGPGSDHNESFDLFADVDSTVLEELLECFKK
;
A
#
# COMPACT_ATOMS: atom_id res chain seq x y z
N MET A 1 18.45 1.46 -12.51
CA MET A 1 18.42 0.01 -12.85
C MET A 1 17.28 -0.59 -12.05
N ALA A 2 16.30 -1.21 -12.71
CA ALA A 2 15.15 -1.85 -12.06
C ALA A 2 15.15 -3.33 -12.48
N SER A 3 14.78 -4.22 -11.56
CA SER A 3 14.67 -5.67 -11.82
C SER A 3 13.22 -6.10 -11.61
N HIS A 4 12.73 -6.96 -12.48
CA HIS A 4 11.44 -7.62 -12.31
C HIS A 4 11.58 -8.76 -11.28
N LEU A 5 10.66 -8.83 -10.31
CA LEU A 5 10.61 -9.88 -9.30
C LEU A 5 9.48 -10.85 -9.63
N GLU A 6 9.79 -11.91 -10.38
CA GLU A 6 8.77 -12.89 -10.85
C GLU A 6 8.11 -13.68 -9.71
N SER A 7 8.76 -13.77 -8.55
CA SER A 7 8.27 -14.47 -7.36
C SER A 7 7.40 -13.58 -6.45
N ARG A 8 7.11 -12.35 -6.86
CA ARG A 8 6.31 -11.40 -6.09
C ARG A 8 5.04 -11.05 -6.85
N SER A 9 3.99 -10.75 -6.10
CA SER A 9 2.68 -10.37 -6.62
C SER A 9 2.08 -9.30 -5.75
N VAL A 10 1.17 -8.51 -6.32
CA VAL A 10 0.56 -7.38 -5.63
C VAL A 10 -0.93 -7.63 -5.39
N ILE A 11 -1.35 -7.49 -4.14
CA ILE A 11 -2.76 -7.51 -3.72
C ILE A 11 -3.22 -6.07 -3.50
N ARG A 12 -4.44 -5.74 -3.94
CA ARG A 12 -5.08 -4.45 -3.67
C ARG A 12 -6.20 -4.61 -2.64
N PHE A 13 -6.11 -3.86 -1.55
CA PHE A 13 -7.18 -3.70 -0.58
C PHE A 13 -7.96 -2.41 -0.87
N ARG A 14 -9.29 -2.52 -0.83
CA ARG A 14 -10.21 -1.40 -1.03
C ARG A 14 -11.38 -1.53 -0.07
N GLY A 15 -11.81 -0.39 0.48
CA GLY A 15 -12.99 -0.28 1.32
C GLY A 15 -12.70 0.52 2.59
N PRO A 16 -13.75 1.08 3.22
CA PRO A 16 -13.59 1.97 4.37
C PRO A 16 -12.95 1.29 5.58
N ASP A 17 -13.12 -0.04 5.72
CA ASP A 17 -12.61 -0.82 6.85
C ASP A 17 -11.22 -1.43 6.64
N THR A 18 -10.56 -1.16 5.51
CA THR A 18 -9.26 -1.75 5.14
C THR A 18 -8.24 -1.67 6.28
N ILE A 19 -8.12 -0.48 6.88
CA ILE A 19 -7.11 -0.21 7.91
C ILE A 19 -7.48 -0.90 9.22
N LYS A 20 -8.75 -0.88 9.60
CA LYS A 20 -9.24 -1.57 10.80
C LYS A 20 -9.04 -3.08 10.68
N PHE A 21 -9.33 -3.64 9.51
CA PHE A 21 -9.12 -5.05 9.20
C PHE A 21 -7.64 -5.44 9.30
N LEU A 22 -6.76 -4.76 8.56
CA LEU A 22 -5.34 -5.10 8.53
C LEU A 22 -4.64 -4.87 9.86
N GLN A 23 -5.04 -3.84 10.62
CA GLN A 23 -4.47 -3.56 11.93
C GLN A 23 -4.71 -4.67 12.95
N GLY A 24 -5.81 -5.42 12.82
CA GLY A 24 -6.13 -6.55 13.68
C GLY A 24 -5.41 -7.84 13.28
N LEU A 25 -4.75 -7.84 12.13
CA LEU A 25 -4.24 -9.05 11.49
C LEU A 25 -2.71 -9.05 11.31
N LEU A 26 -2.13 -7.86 11.10
CA LEU A 26 -0.72 -7.68 10.82
C LEU A 26 0.08 -7.27 12.06
N THR A 27 1.36 -7.62 12.08
CA THR A 27 2.26 -7.34 13.21
C THR A 27 2.66 -5.87 13.37
N ASN A 28 2.50 -5.05 12.33
CA ASN A 28 2.96 -3.66 12.31
C ASN A 28 1.78 -2.67 12.28
N ASP A 29 2.04 -1.42 12.67
CA ASP A 29 1.04 -0.36 12.73
C ASP A 29 0.72 0.20 11.34
N VAL A 30 -0.42 -0.25 10.80
CA VAL A 30 -0.95 0.11 9.48
C VAL A 30 -1.67 1.46 9.52
N LYS A 31 -2.01 2.01 10.69
CA LYS A 31 -2.70 3.31 10.81
C LYS A 31 -1.87 4.47 10.26
N ARG A 32 -0.55 4.30 10.14
CA ARG A 32 0.38 5.23 9.49
C ARG A 32 0.00 5.57 8.04
N PHE A 33 -0.79 4.75 7.37
CA PHE A 33 -1.32 5.05 6.03
C PHE A 33 -2.58 5.92 6.04
N THR A 34 -3.27 6.05 7.18
CA THR A 34 -4.44 6.93 7.38
C THR A 34 -4.09 8.29 7.91
N GLU A 35 -3.01 8.37 8.68
CA GLU A 35 -2.42 9.63 9.09
C GLU A 35 -2.01 10.34 7.81
N SER A 36 -2.89 11.24 7.35
CA SER A 36 -2.56 12.22 6.34
C SER A 36 -1.23 12.80 6.77
N LEU A 37 -0.27 12.81 5.87
CA LEU A 37 1.01 13.47 6.08
C LEU A 37 0.77 15.00 6.11
N GLY A 38 -0.08 15.46 7.03
CA GLY A 38 -0.07 16.82 7.52
C GLY A 38 1.35 17.08 8.00
N ASP A 39 2.03 17.98 7.32
CA ASP A 39 3.23 18.68 7.75
C ASP A 39 4.61 18.02 7.53
N LYS A 40 4.72 16.83 6.92
CA LYS A 40 6.03 16.34 6.45
C LYS A 40 6.22 16.50 4.94
N LYS A 41 6.14 17.75 4.47
CA LYS A 41 6.65 18.11 3.14
C LYS A 41 8.15 17.85 3.12
N SER A 42 8.62 16.92 2.29
CA SER A 42 10.04 16.88 1.99
C SER A 42 10.37 18.14 1.16
N TYR A 43 11.27 18.98 1.65
CA TYR A 43 11.67 20.24 0.99
C TYR A 43 12.61 20.02 -0.20
N LEU A 44 12.61 18.84 -0.81
CA LEU A 44 13.42 18.52 -1.98
C LEU A 44 12.51 18.50 -3.21
N PRO A 45 12.44 19.59 -3.99
CA PRO A 45 11.61 19.65 -5.18
C PRO A 45 12.28 18.83 -6.29
N THR A 46 11.90 17.57 -6.43
CA THR A 46 12.18 16.81 -7.65
C THR A 46 10.96 16.87 -8.57
N PRO A 47 11.10 17.29 -9.83
CA PRO A 47 9.97 17.55 -10.74
C PRO A 47 9.12 16.33 -11.11
N ASN A 48 9.59 15.11 -10.78
CA ASN A 48 8.98 13.85 -11.21
C ASN A 48 8.54 12.94 -10.05
N THR A 49 8.50 13.43 -8.81
CA THR A 49 8.10 12.61 -7.66
C THR A 49 7.33 13.45 -6.66
N SER A 50 6.24 12.89 -6.14
CA SER A 50 5.40 13.58 -5.15
C SER A 50 6.24 13.97 -3.93
N THR A 51 6.07 15.21 -3.47
CA THR A 51 6.81 15.81 -2.34
C THR A 51 6.47 15.17 -0.99
N VAL A 52 5.43 14.34 -0.97
CA VAL A 52 4.86 13.66 0.19
C VAL A 52 4.58 12.21 -0.23
N SER A 53 5.42 11.28 0.22
CA SER A 53 5.20 9.84 0.00
C SER A 53 5.25 9.13 1.35
N THR A 54 4.18 8.41 1.69
CA THR A 54 4.19 7.52 2.85
C THR A 54 5.16 6.38 2.54
N PRO A 55 6.20 6.15 3.36
CA PRO A 55 7.15 5.08 3.11
C PRO A 55 6.44 3.73 3.15
N PRO A 56 6.89 2.74 2.35
CA PRO A 56 6.40 1.38 2.45
C PRO A 56 6.60 0.81 3.87
N LEU A 57 5.69 -0.07 4.29
CA LEU A 57 5.68 -0.70 5.60
C LEU A 57 5.83 -2.21 5.45
N TYR A 58 6.86 -2.78 6.06
CA TYR A 58 6.95 -4.23 6.23
C TYR A 58 6.05 -4.69 7.38
N ALA A 59 5.27 -5.74 7.16
CA ALA A 59 4.48 -6.40 8.19
C ALA A 59 4.40 -7.91 7.93
N ALA A 60 4.14 -8.68 8.98
CA ALA A 60 3.92 -10.11 8.89
C ALA A 60 2.48 -10.47 9.23
N LEU A 61 1.97 -11.53 8.62
CA LEU A 61 0.77 -12.24 9.04
C LEU A 61 1.18 -13.41 9.95
N LEU A 62 0.47 -13.60 11.06
CA LEU A 62 0.73 -14.69 12.00
C LEU A 62 -0.47 -15.62 12.14
N THR A 63 -0.21 -16.87 12.55
CA THR A 63 -1.27 -17.74 13.07
C THR A 63 -1.77 -17.24 14.43
N PRO A 64 -2.94 -17.70 14.92
CA PRO A 64 -3.40 -17.41 16.28
C PRO A 64 -2.42 -17.87 17.39
N GLN A 65 -1.53 -18.82 17.08
CA GLN A 65 -0.46 -19.28 17.99
C GLN A 65 0.82 -18.43 17.91
N GLY A 66 0.81 -17.35 17.11
CA GLY A 66 1.95 -16.45 16.93
C GLY A 66 3.04 -16.97 15.98
N ARG A 67 2.76 -18.00 15.17
CA ARG A 67 3.72 -18.50 14.17
C ARG A 67 3.67 -17.64 12.91
N PHE A 68 4.82 -17.40 12.31
CA PHE A 68 4.91 -16.67 11.04
C PHE A 68 4.18 -17.41 9.91
N LEU A 69 3.31 -16.71 9.18
CA LEU A 69 2.67 -17.18 7.96
C LEU A 69 3.31 -16.54 6.72
N TYR A 70 3.09 -15.23 6.53
CA TYR A 70 3.50 -14.52 5.31
C TYR A 70 4.12 -13.15 5.63
N ASP A 71 5.04 -12.71 4.78
CA ASP A 71 5.51 -11.32 4.75
C ASP A 71 4.69 -10.48 3.77
N LEU A 72 4.49 -9.21 4.12
CA LEU A 72 3.82 -8.22 3.29
C LEU A 72 4.60 -6.91 3.29
N PHE A 73 4.76 -6.31 2.12
CA PHE A 73 5.23 -4.93 1.99
C PHE A 73 4.07 -4.05 1.55
N LEU A 74 3.53 -3.28 2.49
CA LEU A 74 2.39 -2.40 2.27
C LEU A 74 2.84 -1.05 1.74
N TYR A 75 2.12 -0.51 0.77
CA TYR A 75 2.36 0.85 0.26
C TYR A 75 1.08 1.46 -0.28
N ARG A 76 0.98 2.78 -0.12
CA ARG A 76 -0.13 3.57 -0.65
C ARG A 76 0.24 4.08 -2.06
N PRO A 77 -0.65 3.97 -3.06
CA PRO A 77 -0.40 4.63 -4.34
C PRO A 77 -0.41 6.15 -4.14
N SER A 78 0.37 6.87 -4.95
CA SER A 78 0.22 8.33 -5.02
C SER A 78 -1.21 8.68 -5.43
N PRO A 79 -1.87 9.62 -4.71
CA PRO A 79 -3.20 10.07 -5.07
C PRO A 79 -3.22 10.64 -6.50
N PRO A 80 -4.38 10.55 -7.18
CA PRO A 80 -4.51 11.05 -8.55
C PRO A 80 -4.21 12.55 -8.67
N ASP A 81 -4.52 13.33 -7.63
CA ASP A 81 -4.23 14.78 -7.55
C ASP A 81 -2.71 15.10 -7.51
N GLU A 82 -1.86 14.11 -7.25
CA GLU A 82 -0.40 14.25 -7.29
C GLU A 82 0.22 13.60 -8.55
N LYS A 83 -0.57 12.84 -9.30
CA LYS A 83 -0.14 12.19 -10.54
C LYS A 83 -0.47 13.06 -11.73
N LEU A 84 0.50 13.21 -12.63
CA LEU A 84 0.24 13.76 -13.94
C LEU A 84 -0.83 12.93 -14.65
N ASP A 85 -1.78 13.63 -15.25
CA ASP A 85 -2.78 13.07 -16.12
C ASP A 85 -2.13 12.44 -17.35
N ARG A 86 -2.92 11.72 -18.15
CA ARG A 86 -2.38 11.03 -19.35
C ARG A 86 -1.77 11.99 -20.37
N THR A 87 -2.12 13.27 -20.33
CA THR A 87 -1.54 14.29 -21.21
C THR A 87 -0.24 14.88 -20.67
N GLY A 88 0.08 14.67 -19.39
CA GLY A 88 1.24 15.26 -18.73
C GLY A 88 1.09 16.75 -18.45
N SER A 89 -0.12 17.32 -18.61
CA SER A 89 -0.36 18.77 -18.54
C SER A 89 -0.66 19.25 -17.12
N GLY A 90 -1.10 18.34 -16.25
CA GLY A 90 -1.40 18.67 -14.86
C GLY A 90 -1.92 17.47 -14.07
N PRO A 91 -2.29 17.66 -12.80
CA PRO A 91 -2.95 16.65 -11.99
C PRO A 91 -4.22 16.08 -12.65
N GLY A 92 -4.49 14.78 -12.48
CA GLY A 92 -5.73 14.18 -12.94
C GLY A 92 -6.96 14.72 -12.17
N SER A 93 -8.10 14.90 -12.85
CA SER A 93 -9.36 15.39 -12.24
C SER A 93 -10.20 14.30 -11.56
N ASP A 94 -9.73 13.05 -11.54
CA ASP A 94 -10.48 11.92 -11.00
C ASP A 94 -10.36 11.88 -9.48
N HIS A 95 -11.32 12.52 -8.81
CA HIS A 95 -11.52 12.42 -7.36
C HIS A 95 -12.15 11.08 -7.00
N ASN A 96 -11.44 9.97 -7.23
CA ASN A 96 -11.83 8.69 -6.65
C ASN A 96 -11.26 8.62 -5.23
N GLU A 97 -12.04 9.08 -4.25
CA GLU A 97 -11.70 9.05 -2.82
C GLU A 97 -11.62 7.62 -2.24
N SER A 98 -11.66 6.58 -3.07
CA SER A 98 -11.53 5.21 -2.59
C SER A 98 -10.12 5.00 -2.05
N PHE A 99 -10.01 4.83 -0.74
CA PHE A 99 -8.77 4.43 -0.08
C PHE A 99 -8.31 3.08 -0.66
N ASP A 100 -7.25 3.13 -1.46
CA ASP A 100 -6.58 1.95 -2.02
C ASP A 100 -5.24 1.75 -1.30
N LEU A 101 -4.98 0.53 -0.84
CA LEU A 101 -3.72 0.12 -0.25
C LEU A 101 -3.22 -1.13 -0.98
N PHE A 102 -1.93 -1.16 -1.32
CA PHE A 102 -1.32 -2.30 -1.98
C PHE A 102 -0.43 -3.07 -1.00
N ALA A 103 -0.36 -4.39 -1.17
CA ALA A 103 0.65 -5.24 -0.55
C ALA A 103 1.38 -6.02 -1.62
N ASP A 104 2.70 -5.93 -1.61
CA ASP A 104 3.57 -6.91 -2.28
C ASP A 104 3.71 -8.14 -1.38
N VAL A 105 3.49 -9.32 -1.95
CA VAL A 105 3.50 -10.62 -1.30
C VAL A 105 4.21 -11.65 -2.18
N ASP A 106 4.62 -12.78 -1.60
CA ASP A 106 5.11 -13.91 -2.38
C ASP A 106 4.00 -14.45 -3.32
N SER A 107 4.32 -14.63 -4.60
CA SER A 107 3.36 -15.09 -5.61
C SER A 107 2.88 -16.52 -5.36
N THR A 108 3.69 -17.36 -4.70
CA THR A 108 3.37 -18.77 -4.42
C THR A 108 2.26 -18.94 -3.38
N VAL A 109 2.06 -17.95 -2.51
CA VAL A 109 1.07 -17.98 -1.43
C VAL A 109 -0.19 -17.15 -1.72
N LEU A 110 -0.26 -16.52 -2.90
CA LEU A 110 -1.30 -15.56 -3.25
C LEU A 110 -2.72 -16.15 -3.12
N GLU A 111 -2.94 -17.35 -3.64
CA GLU A 111 -4.26 -18.00 -3.61
C GLU A 111 -4.71 -18.32 -2.18
N GLU A 112 -3.82 -18.94 -1.39
CA GLU A 112 -4.07 -19.28 0.02
C GLU A 112 -4.33 -18.01 0.84
N LEU A 113 -3.54 -16.95 0.63
CA LEU A 113 -3.70 -15.67 1.30
C LEU A 113 -5.05 -15.01 0.98
N LEU A 114 -5.49 -15.07 -0.29
CA LEU A 114 -6.79 -14.55 -0.70
C LEU A 114 -7.94 -15.36 -0.11
N GLU A 115 -7.80 -16.68 0.05
CA GLU A 115 -8.76 -17.50 0.78
C GLU A 115 -8.80 -17.16 2.27
N CYS A 116 -7.63 -16.93 2.89
CA CYS A 116 -7.53 -16.48 4.28
C CYS A 116 -8.27 -15.15 4.53
N PHE A 117 -8.19 -14.19 3.61
CA PHE A 117 -8.86 -12.89 3.75
C PHE A 117 -10.37 -12.91 3.45
N LYS A 118 -10.88 -13.97 2.79
CA LYS A 118 -12.32 -14.09 2.46
C LYS A 118 -13.15 -14.77 3.55
N LYS A 119 -12.51 -15.33 4.58
CA LYS A 119 -13.18 -15.97 5.73
C LYS A 119 -13.60 -14.93 6.77
#